data_AF-A0A956MAW4-F1
#
_entry.id   AF-A0A956MAW4-F1
#
_cell.length_a   1.000
_cell.length_b   1.000
_cell.length_c   1.000
_cell.angle_alpha   90.00
_cell.angle_beta   90.00
_cell.angle_gamma   90.00
#
_symmetry.space_group_name_H-M   'P 1'
#
loop_
_entity.id
_entity.type
_entity.pdbx_description
1 polymer ?
#
loop_
_entity_poly.entity_id
_entity_poly.type
_entity_poly.pdbx_seq_one_letter_code
_entity_poly.pdbx_strand_id
1 'polypeptide(L)' 'MDISIHENTSDTHHPCKSIRNGDWIVFTCPLCPDYERRVNWRTKELTVKGSKAEIQHSGDYIPDEYKHAFTAMN' A
#
# COMPACT_ATOMS: atom_id res chain seq x y z
N MET A 1 -1.14 -35.21 16.14
CA MET A 1 -0.94 -34.23 15.06
C MET A 1 -0.74 -32.90 15.75
N ASP A 2 0.52 -32.58 16.04
CA ASP A 2 0.88 -31.31 16.66
C ASP A 2 0.82 -30.22 15.59
N ILE A 3 -0.03 -29.22 15.81
CA ILE A 3 -0.07 -28.01 15.00
C ILE A 3 1.08 -27.14 15.53
N SER A 4 2.24 -27.25 14.90
CA SER A 4 3.34 -26.30 15.11
C SER A 4 2.88 -24.93 14.64
N ILE A 5 2.54 -24.08 15.60
CA ILE A 5 2.29 -22.65 15.38
C ILE A 5 3.67 -22.06 15.09
N HIS A 6 3.99 -21.86 13.82
CA HIS A 6 5.18 -21.12 13.43
C HIS A 6 4.98 -19.68 13.90
N GLU A 7 5.74 -19.29 14.91
CA GLU A 7 5.83 -17.93 15.43
C GLU A 7 6.24 -17.02 14.26
N ASN A 8 5.28 -16.24 13.76
CA ASN A 8 5.43 -15.45 12.54
C ASN A 8 6.47 -14.36 12.83
N THR A 9 7.67 -14.55 12.30
CA THR A 9 8.82 -13.65 12.48
C THR A 9 8.48 -12.30 11.89
N SER A 10 8.07 -11.35 12.73
CA SER A 10 7.94 -9.90 12.49
C SER A 10 7.86 -9.49 11.00
N ASP A 11 6.67 -9.57 10.39
CA ASP A 11 6.43 -8.97 9.07
C ASP A 11 6.85 -7.49 9.14
N THR A 12 7.85 -7.11 8.35
CA THR A 12 8.40 -5.76 8.40
C THR A 12 7.44 -4.83 7.66
N HIS A 13 6.81 -3.92 8.41
CA HIS A 13 5.80 -3.04 7.87
C HIS A 13 6.38 -1.71 7.36
N HIS A 14 6.11 -1.36 6.10
CA HIS A 14 6.59 -0.13 5.46
C HIS A 14 5.43 0.80 5.05
N PRO A 15 5.40 2.06 5.52
CA PRO A 15 4.41 3.04 5.08
C PRO A 15 4.75 3.55 3.66
N CYS A 16 3.78 3.44 2.78
CA CYS A 16 3.83 3.89 1.40
C CYS A 16 3.22 5.28 1.24
N LYS A 17 3.74 6.01 0.26
CA LYS A 17 3.14 7.25 -0.25
C LYS A 17 2.26 6.92 -1.45
N SER A 18 1.20 7.70 -1.66
CA SER A 18 0.31 7.52 -2.79
C SER A 18 0.10 8.83 -3.55
N ILE A 19 -0.02 8.73 -4.87
CA ILE A 19 -0.41 9.83 -5.76
C ILE A 19 -1.44 9.32 -6.78
N ARG A 20 -2.23 10.24 -7.33
CA ARG A 20 -3.10 9.94 -8.46
C ARG A 20 -2.48 10.42 -9.76
N ASN A 21 -2.44 9.53 -10.75
CA ASN A 21 -2.02 9.80 -12.12
C ASN A 21 -3.15 9.33 -13.06
N GLY A 22 -4.07 10.25 -13.36
CA GLY A 22 -5.29 9.94 -14.11
C GLY A 22 -6.19 8.93 -13.39
N ASP A 23 -6.40 7.78 -14.04
CA ASP A 23 -7.19 6.68 -13.49
C ASP A 23 -6.40 5.75 -12.56
N TRP A 24 -5.08 5.94 -12.46
CA TRP A 24 -4.20 5.13 -11.61
C TRP A 24 -3.90 5.83 -10.29
N ILE A 25 -4.06 5.09 -9.19
CA ILE A 25 -3.47 5.42 -7.89
C ILE A 25 -2.14 4.66 -7.81
N VAL A 26 -1.04 5.38 -7.66
CA VAL A 26 0.31 4.83 -7.62
C VAL A 26 0.83 4.93 -6.20
N PHE A 27 1.21 3.79 -5.63
CA PHE A 27 1.82 3.67 -4.33
C PHE A 27 3.32 3.38 -4.48
N THR A 28 4.15 4.15 -3.78
CA THR A 28 5.61 3.96 -3.74
C THR A 28 6.09 3.88 -2.29
N CYS A 29 7.16 3.12 -2.06
CA CYS A 29 7.74 2.95 -0.74
C CYS A 29 9.07 3.72 -0.64
N PRO A 30 9.25 4.64 0.32
CA PRO A 30 10.54 5.32 0.52
C PRO A 30 11.70 4.37 0.89
N LEU A 31 11.39 3.20 1.44
CA LEU A 31 12.36 2.19 1.88
C LEU A 31 12.63 1.09 0.85
N CYS A 32 11.82 1.01 -0.21
CA CYS A 32 11.93 0.01 -1.27
C CYS A 32 11.89 0.73 -2.63
N PRO A 33 13.04 1.16 -3.17
CA PRO A 33 13.10 1.97 -4.39
C PRO A 33 12.53 1.27 -5.64
N ASP A 34 12.45 -0.06 -5.62
CA ASP A 34 11.91 -0.92 -6.67
C ASP A 34 10.42 -1.26 -6.48
N TYR A 35 9.84 -0.91 -5.33
CA TYR A 35 8.44 -1.18 -5.03
C TYR A 35 7.52 -0.15 -5.66
N GLU A 36 6.56 -0.65 -6.44
CA GLU A 36 5.46 0.14 -6.98
C GLU A 36 4.20 -0.72 -7.02
N ARG A 37 3.11 -0.23 -6.41
CA ARG A 37 1.77 -0.80 -6.57
C ARG A 37 0.90 0.21 -7.29
N ARG A 38 0.22 -0.20 -8.36
CA ARG A 38 -0.75 0.64 -9.06
C ARG A 38 -2.14 0.03 -8.97
N VAL A 39 -3.12 0.86 -8.70
CA VAL A 39 -4.54 0.48 -8.69
C VAL A 39 -5.30 1.41 -9.62
N ASN A 40 -5.92 0.86 -10.67
CA ASN A 40 -6.83 1.62 -11.51
C ASN A 40 -8.19 1.69 -10.81
N TRP A 41 -8.59 2.86 -10.30
CA TRP A 41 -9.81 2.95 -9.48
C TRP A 41 -11.08 2.76 -10.31
N ARG A 42 -11.01 2.97 -11.64
CA ARG A 42 -12.13 2.82 -12.58
C ARG A 42 -12.31 1.36 -12.99
N THR A 43 -11.24 0.69 -13.42
CA THR A 43 -11.30 -0.69 -13.93
C THR A 43 -11.08 -1.75 -12.84
N LYS A 44 -10.61 -1.35 -11.66
CA LYS A 44 -10.16 -2.23 -10.56
C LYS A 44 -8.92 -3.07 -10.88
N GLU A 45 -8.23 -2.76 -11.98
CA GLU A 45 -6.95 -3.40 -12.31
C GLU A 45 -5.89 -3.08 -11.25
N LEU A 46 -5.09 -4.09 -10.90
CA LEU A 46 -4.03 -3.99 -9.91
C LEU A 46 -2.73 -4.55 -10.48
N THR A 47 -1.65 -3.78 -10.37
CA THR A 47 -0.29 -4.23 -10.72
C THR A 47 0.65 -3.96 -9.55
N VAL A 48 1.62 -4.86 -9.34
CA VAL A 48 2.63 -4.74 -8.29
C VAL A 48 3.99 -5.10 -8.87
N LYS A 49 5.01 -4.32 -8.52
CA LYS A 49 6.41 -4.54 -8.87
C LYS A 49 7.26 -4.46 -7.60
N GLY A 50 8.36 -5.22 -7.57
CA GLY A 50 9.34 -5.17 -6.47
C GLY A 50 8.80 -5.59 -5.10
N SER A 51 7.69 -6.34 -5.05
CA SER A 51 7.13 -6.83 -3.78
C SER A 51 7.99 -7.96 -3.24
N LYS A 52 8.32 -7.90 -1.95
CA LYS A 52 8.98 -8.97 -1.20
C LYS A 52 7.97 -9.55 -0.21
N ALA A 53 7.93 -10.87 -0.06
CA ALA A 53 6.93 -11.55 0.76
C ALA A 53 6.95 -11.09 2.23
N GLU A 54 8.14 -10.81 2.75
CA GLU A 54 8.34 -10.52 4.19
C GLU A 54 8.14 -9.04 4.54
N ILE A 55 7.78 -8.22 3.54
CA ILE A 55 7.57 -6.79 3.71
C ILE A 55 6.10 -6.48 3.45
N GLN A 56 5.40 -6.03 4.49
CA GLN A 56 4.03 -5.58 4.37
C GLN A 56 4.00 -4.09 4.05
N HIS A 57 3.50 -3.76 2.86
CA HIS A 57 3.30 -2.38 2.43
C HIS A 57 1.87 -1.93 2.71
N SER A 58 1.70 -0.78 3.38
CA SER A 58 0.39 -0.13 3.53
C SER A 58 0.47 1.36 3.20
N GLY A 59 -0.65 1.93 2.81
CA GLY A 59 -0.76 3.35 2.53
C GLY A 59 -2.12 3.64 1.92
N ASP A 60 -2.66 4.79 2.28
CA ASP A 60 -3.97 5.24 1.83
C ASP A 60 -3.83 6.30 0.74
N TYR A 61 -4.83 6.39 -0.11
CA TYR A 61 -5.01 7.50 -1.03
C TYR A 61 -6.33 8.19 -0.72
N ILE A 62 -6.23 9.47 -0.34
CA ILE A 62 -7.39 10.33 -0.10
C ILE A 62 -7.43 11.36 -1.23
N PRO A 63 -8.48 11.36 -2.07
CA PRO A 63 -8.65 12.39 -3.09
C PRO A 63 -8.70 13.78 -2.45
N ASP A 64 -8.14 14.79 -3.14
CA ASP A 64 -8.04 16.17 -2.63
C ASP A 64 -9.38 16.73 -2.16
N GLU A 65 -10.45 16.42 -2.90
CA GLU A 65 -11.84 16.79 -2.58
C GLU A 65 -12.28 16.37 -1.17
N TYR A 66 -11.72 15.28 -0.64
CA TYR A 66 -12.06 14.72 0.67
C TYR A 66 -11.00 14.97 1.75
N LYS A 67 -9.85 15.57 1.41
CA LYS A 67 -8.76 15.80 2.36
C LYS A 67 -9.21 16.67 3.53
N HIS A 68 -10.01 17.70 3.28
CA HIS A 68 -10.53 18.58 4.33
C HIS A 68 -11.46 17.85 5.31
N ALA A 69 -12.32 16.96 4.81
CA ALA A 69 -13.22 16.18 5.65
C ALA A 69 -12.44 15.16 6.50
N PHE A 70 -11.42 14.53 5.92
CA PHE A 70 -10.61 13.55 6.63
C PHE A 70 -9.73 14.16 7.74
N THR A 71 -9.16 15.33 7.51
CA THR A 71 -8.34 16.03 8.52
C THR A 71 -9.19 16.59 9.66
N ALA A 72 -10.46 16.92 9.44
CA ALA A 72 -11.35 17.43 10.49
C ALA A 72 -11.88 16.36 11.47
N MET A 73 -11.63 15.07 11.19
CA MET A 73 -12.10 13.93 11.99
C MET A 73 -10.98 13.22 12.79
N ASN A 74 -9.73 13.65 12.65
CA ASN A 74 -8.56 13.12 13.35
C ASN A 74 -7.86 14.23 14.14
#